data_AF-A0AAD1NW03-F1
#
_entry.id   AF-A0AAD1NW03-F1
#
_cell.length_a   1.000
_cell.length_b   1.000
_cell.length_c   1.000
_cell.angle_alpha   90.00
_cell.angle_beta   90.00
_cell.angle_gamma   90.00
#
_symmetry.space_group_name_H-M   'P 1'
#
loop_
_entity.id
_entity.type
_entity.pdbx_description
1 polymer ?
#
loop_
_entity_poly.entity_id
_entity_poly.type
_entity_poly.pdbx_seq_one_letter_code
_entity_poly.pdbx_strand_id
1 'polypeptide(L)'
;MAIFAMISVNVAGAVAIVLLSGCISLLFPTIYGEALKGLGSDTKFGAAGLVMAIIGGALMPPVQAWVMDRTSASFSYVVVVICFAIVASYGWYTLHREDVRSVV
;
A
#
# COMPACT_ATOMS: atom_id res chain seq x y z
N MET A 1 -5.34 -7.70 -12.48
CA MET A 1 -4.15 -8.47 -12.03
C MET A 1 -4.49 -9.39 -10.84
N ALA A 2 -4.92 -8.87 -9.68
CA ALA A 2 -5.23 -9.69 -8.50
C ALA A 2 -6.38 -10.71 -8.70
N ILE A 3 -7.44 -10.34 -9.45
CA ILE A 3 -8.59 -11.22 -9.72
C ILE A 3 -8.21 -12.41 -10.65
N PHE A 4 -7.22 -12.22 -11.54
CA PHE A 4 -6.72 -13.27 -12.44
C PHE A 4 -5.80 -14.27 -11.71
N ALA A 5 -5.04 -13.79 -10.71
CA ALA A 5 -4.22 -14.62 -9.83
C ALA A 5 -5.07 -15.55 -8.93
N MET A 6 -6.25 -15.10 -8.50
CA MET A 6 -7.15 -15.92 -7.67
C MET A 6 -7.80 -17.09 -8.43
N ILE A 7 -7.99 -16.97 -9.75
CA ILE A 7 -8.63 -18.01 -10.58
C ILE A 7 -7.60 -19.04 -11.09
N SER A 8 -6.31 -18.69 -11.09
CA SER A 8 -5.27 -19.46 -11.77
C SER A 8 -4.06 -19.69 -10.85
N VAL A 9 -4.10 -20.73 -10.00
CA VAL A 9 -2.92 -21.21 -9.24
C VAL A 9 -1.98 -22.00 -10.17
N ASN A 10 -1.57 -21.34 -11.25
CA ASN A 10 -0.62 -21.83 -12.26
C ASN A 10 0.45 -20.74 -12.47
N VAL A 11 1.45 -20.96 -13.33
CA VAL A 11 2.53 -19.99 -13.64
C VAL A 11 2.02 -18.55 -13.88
N ALA A 12 0.83 -18.39 -14.47
CA ALA A 12 0.19 -17.08 -14.68
C ALA A 12 -0.14 -16.33 -13.37
N GLY A 13 -0.55 -17.03 -12.31
CA GLY A 13 -0.77 -16.45 -10.98
C GLY A 13 0.53 -15.99 -10.34
N ALA A 14 1.61 -16.77 -10.48
CA ALA A 14 2.94 -16.41 -9.99
C ALA A 14 3.45 -15.12 -10.66
N VAL A 15 3.32 -14.98 -11.98
CA VAL A 15 3.70 -13.76 -12.70
C VAL A 15 2.90 -12.54 -12.23
N ALA A 16 1.60 -12.70 -11.97
CA ALA A 16 0.76 -11.61 -11.47
C ALA A 16 1.18 -11.15 -10.06
N ILE A 17 1.61 -12.07 -9.19
CA ILE A 17 2.11 -11.74 -7.84
C ILE A 17 3.45 -11.02 -7.90
N VAL A 18 4.35 -11.44 -8.81
CA VAL A 18 5.64 -10.78 -9.04
C VAL A 18 5.44 -9.34 -9.50
N LEU A 19 4.52 -9.12 -10.46
CA LEU A 19 4.16 -7.77 -10.91
C LEU A 19 3.54 -6.93 -9.77
N LEU A 20 2.65 -7.52 -8.96
CA LEU A 20 2.08 -6.87 -7.77
C LEU A 20 3.15 -6.45 -6.77
N SER A 21 4.18 -7.28 -6.54
CA SER A 21 5.32 -6.93 -5.67
C SER A 21 6.08 -5.72 -6.20
N GLY A 22 6.24 -5.61 -7.52
CA GLY A 22 6.83 -4.44 -8.16
C GLY A 22 6.02 -3.17 -7.91
N CYS A 23 4.69 -3.25 -8.04
CA CYS A 23 3.80 -2.12 -7.74
C CYS A 23 3.86 -1.70 -6.27
N ILE A 24 3.85 -2.66 -5.34
CA ILE A 24 3.87 -2.36 -3.89
C ILE A 24 5.18 -1.67 -3.47
N SER A 25 6.31 -2.04 -4.07
CA SER A 25 7.61 -1.41 -3.81
C SER A 25 7.61 0.08 -4.14
N LEU A 26 6.83 0.52 -5.14
CA LEU A 26 6.73 1.92 -5.53
C LEU A 26 5.80 2.73 -4.61
N LEU A 27 4.80 2.13 -3.98
CA LEU A 27 3.84 2.85 -3.14
C LEU A 27 4.49 3.45 -1.90
N PHE A 28 5.42 2.72 -1.28
CA PHE A 28 6.10 3.17 -0.07
C PHE A 28 6.93 4.46 -0.28
N PRO A 29 7.85 4.55 -1.27
CA PRO A 29 8.56 5.79 -1.56
C PRO A 29 7.64 6.91 -2.08
N THR A 30 6.55 6.60 -2.80
CA THR A 30 5.59 7.62 -3.24
C THR A 30 4.82 8.23 -2.06
N ILE A 31 4.30 7.42 -1.14
CA ILE A 31 3.61 7.92 0.06
C ILE A 31 4.57 8.70 0.95
N TYR A 32 5.79 8.18 1.16
CA TYR A 32 6.81 8.86 1.95
C TYR A 32 7.23 10.19 1.32
N GLY A 33 7.37 10.24 0.00
CA GLY A 33 7.69 11.46 -0.75
C GLY A 33 6.58 12.51 -0.66
N GLU A 34 5.33 12.13 -0.92
CA GLU A 34 4.19 13.06 -0.89
C GLU A 34 3.84 13.50 0.54
N ALA A 35 3.92 12.63 1.54
CA ALA A 35 3.64 12.98 2.93
C ALA A 35 4.67 13.97 3.53
N LEU A 36 5.86 14.05 2.93
CA LEU A 36 6.93 14.97 3.35
C LEU A 36 7.04 16.21 2.47
N LYS A 37 6.30 16.26 1.36
CA LYS A 37 6.31 17.39 0.42
C LYS A 37 5.71 18.62 1.09
N GLY A 38 6.47 19.72 1.11
CA GLY A 38 6.04 20.99 1.69
C GLY A 38 6.23 21.16 3.21
N LEU A 39 6.82 20.18 3.92
CA LEU A 39 7.05 20.27 5.37
C LEU A 39 8.30 21.10 5.78
N GLY A 40 9.19 21.46 4.85
CA GLY A 40 10.34 22.31 5.13
C GLY A 40 11.22 21.79 6.29
N SER A 41 11.40 22.60 7.34
CA SER A 41 12.19 22.26 8.53
C SER A 41 11.62 21.10 9.36
N ASP A 42 10.34 20.79 9.21
CA ASP A 42 9.63 19.78 10.01
C ASP A 42 9.57 18.40 9.34
N THR A 43 10.15 18.28 8.14
CA THR A 43 10.29 17.02 7.39
C THR A 43 10.89 15.90 8.25
N LYS A 44 11.85 16.22 9.13
CA LYS A 44 12.47 15.26 10.07
C LYS A 44 11.48 14.66 11.07
N PHE A 45 10.53 15.46 11.56
CA PHE A 45 9.51 15.01 12.50
C PHE A 45 8.38 14.27 11.76
N GLY A 46 7.99 14.74 10.57
CA GLY A 46 7.06 14.02 9.70
C GLY A 46 7.58 12.63 9.31
N ALA A 47 8.86 12.54 8.93
CA ALA A 47 9.53 11.28 8.60
C ALA A 47 9.54 10.31 9.78
N ALA A 48 9.86 10.80 10.99
CA ALA A 48 9.84 9.99 12.21
C ALA A 48 8.44 9.47 12.52
N GLY A 49 7.39 10.28 12.34
CA GLY A 49 6.00 9.87 12.50
C GLY A 49 5.58 8.78 11.51
N LEU A 50 5.97 8.92 10.24
CA LEU A 50 5.72 7.90 9.21
C LEU A 50 6.38 6.56 9.57
N VAL A 51 7.64 6.58 10.03
CA VAL A 51 8.34 5.35 10.47
C VAL A 51 7.64 4.71 11.67
N MET A 52 7.18 5.51 12.63
CA MET A 52 6.44 5.01 13.79
C MET A 52 5.11 4.35 13.39
N ALA A 53 4.42 4.88 12.37
CA ALA A 53 3.20 4.28 11.85
C ALA A 53 3.43 2.90 11.20
N ILE A 54 4.58 2.69 10.55
CA ILE A 54 4.96 1.37 9.99
C ILE A 54 5.15 0.35 11.12
N ILE A 55 5.79 0.76 12.22
CA ILE A 55 5.99 -0.09 13.39
C ILE A 55 4.63 -0.47 13.99
N GLY A 56 3.67 0.47 14.05
CA GLY A 56 2.29 0.17 14.43
C GLY A 56 1.60 -0.81 13.47
N GLY A 57 1.91 -0.73 12.17
CA GLY A 57 1.42 -1.65 11.13
C GLY A 57 1.99 -3.07 11.21
N ALA A 58 3.08 -3.31 11.96
CA ALA A 58 3.66 -4.64 12.15
C ALA A 58 2.74 -5.62 12.91
N LEU A 59 1.62 -5.13 13.44
CA LEU A 59 0.54 -5.94 14.01
C LEU A 59 -0.35 -6.61 12.95
N MET A 60 -0.37 -6.12 11.70
CA MET A 60 -1.16 -6.72 10.63
C MET A 60 -0.66 -8.12 10.20
N PRO A 61 0.65 -8.36 9.99
CA PRO A 61 1.17 -9.69 9.65
C PRO A 61 0.81 -10.83 10.62
N PRO A 62 0.90 -10.69 11.95
CA PRO A 62 0.49 -11.76 12.87
C PRO A 62 -1.02 -11.99 12.87
N VAL A 63 -1.84 -10.94 12.71
CA VAL A 63 -3.30 -11.08 12.54
C VAL A 63 -3.61 -11.84 11.24
N GLN A 64 -2.92 -11.51 10.15
CA GLN A 64 -3.07 -12.17 8.86
C GLN A 64 -2.59 -13.64 8.91
N ALA A 65 -1.49 -13.92 9.61
CA ALA A 65 -1.00 -15.28 9.84
C ALA A 65 -2.01 -16.15 10.60
N TRP A 66 -2.64 -15.59 11.63
CA TRP A 66 -3.68 -16.29 12.41
C TRP A 66 -4.93 -16.61 11.58
N VAL A 67 -5.31 -15.72 10.65
CA VAL A 67 -6.43 -15.95 9.71
C VAL A 67 -6.05 -16.95 8.61
N MET A 68 -4.79 -16.95 8.16
CA MET A 68 -4.29 -17.89 7.16
C MET A 68 -4.34 -19.35 7.65
N ASP A 69 -4.07 -19.59 8.94
CA ASP A 69 -4.13 -20.93 9.54
C ASP A 69 -5.53 -21.57 9.50
N ARG A 70 -6.59 -20.78 9.31
CA ARG A 70 -7.98 -21.29 9.33
C ARG A 70 -8.68 -21.36 7.98
N THR A 71 -8.19 -20.68 6.94
CA THR A 71 -9.07 -20.35 5.78
C THR A 71 -8.43 -20.48 4.38
N SER A 72 -7.13 -20.79 4.26
CA SER A 72 -6.37 -20.96 2.99
C SER A 72 -5.72 -19.69 2.42
N ALA A 73 -4.54 -19.85 1.80
CA ALA A 73 -3.67 -18.78 1.28
C ALA A 73 -4.34 -17.86 0.23
N SER A 74 -5.32 -18.35 -0.53
CA SER A 74 -6.01 -17.57 -1.57
C SER A 74 -6.81 -16.39 -1.01
N PHE A 75 -7.29 -16.46 0.23
CA PHE A 75 -8.05 -15.37 0.86
C PHE A 75 -7.16 -14.19 1.28
N SER A 76 -5.85 -14.42 1.43
CA SER A 76 -4.87 -13.41 1.81
C SER A 76 -4.71 -12.31 0.74
N TYR A 77 -5.08 -12.58 -0.53
CA TYR A 77 -5.01 -11.59 -1.61
C TYR A 77 -6.07 -10.48 -1.50
N VAL A 78 -7.17 -10.69 -0.77
CA VAL A 78 -8.16 -9.63 -0.50
C VAL A 78 -7.53 -8.45 0.24
N VAL A 79 -6.60 -8.73 1.16
CA VAL A 79 -5.89 -7.70 1.93
C VAL A 79 -5.08 -6.79 1.00
N VAL A 80 -4.42 -7.37 0.00
CA VAL A 80 -3.62 -6.61 -0.97
C VAL A 80 -4.50 -5.73 -1.86
N VAL A 81 -5.68 -6.22 -2.27
CA VAL A 81 -6.64 -5.41 -3.05
C VAL A 81 -7.19 -4.24 -2.24
N ILE A 82 -7.54 -4.46 -0.97
CA ILE A 82 -7.99 -3.39 -0.07
C ILE A 82 -6.88 -2.36 0.17
N CYS A 83 -5.65 -2.81 0.40
CA CYS A 83 -4.48 -1.94 0.55
C CYS A 83 -4.29 -1.06 -0.68
N PHE A 84 -4.36 -1.64 -1.88
CA PHE A 84 -4.25 -0.89 -3.13
C PHE A 84 -5.39 0.11 -3.33
N ALA A 85 -6.62 -0.24 -2.93
CA ALA A 85 -7.77 0.67 -2.99
C ALA A 85 -7.61 1.89 -2.07
N ILE A 86 -7.10 1.69 -0.85
CA ILE A 86 -6.80 2.78 0.09
C ILE A 86 -5.72 3.69 -0.49
N VAL A 87 -4.62 3.14 -1.02
CA VAL A 87 -3.54 3.96 -1.61
C VAL A 87 -4.01 4.68 -2.87
N ALA A 88 -4.81 4.03 -3.72
CA ALA A 88 -5.41 4.67 -4.89
C ALA A 88 -6.31 5.84 -4.48
N SER A 89 -7.11 5.69 -3.41
CA SER A 89 -7.91 6.78 -2.87
C SER A 89 -7.05 7.92 -2.33
N TYR A 90 -5.97 7.63 -1.60
CA TYR A 90 -5.02 8.64 -1.10
C TYR A 90 -4.37 9.42 -2.26
N GLY A 91 -3.94 8.72 -3.31
CA GLY A 91 -3.41 9.35 -4.52
C GLY A 91 -4.44 10.24 -5.23
N TRP A 92 -5.69 9.80 -5.33
CA TRP A 92 -6.77 10.60 -5.90
C TRP A 92 -7.06 11.87 -5.07
N TYR A 93 -7.08 11.75 -3.75
CA TYR A 93 -7.27 12.88 -2.84
C TYR A 93 -6.08 13.86 -2.86
N THR A 94 -4.84 13.38 -2.96
CA THR A 94 -3.65 14.23 -3.12
C THR A 94 -3.67 14.98 -4.45
N LEU A 95 -4.02 14.29 -5.55
CA LEU A 95 -4.08 14.92 -6.88
C LEU A 95 -5.15 16.02 -6.95
N HIS A 96 -6.30 15.82 -6.31
CA HIS A 96 -7.33 16.86 -6.17
C HIS A 96 -6.90 18.03 -5.26
N ARG A 97 -5.92 17.85 -4.36
CA ARG A 97 -5.38 18.94 -3.53
C ARG A 97 -4.24 19.71 -4.19
N GLU A 98 -3.46 19.06 -5.07
CA GLU A 98 -2.47 19.75 -5.91
C GLU A 98 -3.14 20.69 -6.92
N ASP A 99 -4.29 20.31 -7.49
CA ASP A 99 -5.07 21.16 -8.39
C ASP A 99 -5.55 22.46 -7.69
N VAL A 100 -6.05 22.37 -6.46
CA VAL A 100 -6.52 23.55 -5.69
C VAL A 100 -5.36 24.46 -5.21
N ARG A 101 -4.16 23.92 -4.97
CA ARG A 101 -2.98 24.71 -4.56
C ARG A 101 -2.26 25.38 -5.73
N SER A 102 -2.48 24.94 -6.97
CA SER A 102 -1.95 25.64 -8.15
C SER A 102 -2.79 26.86 -8.57
N VAL A 103 -3.95 27.09 -7.94
CA VAL A 103 -4.90 28.17 -8.24
C VAL A 103 -4.95 29.26 -7.14
N VAL A 104 -4.23 29.06 -6.01
CA VAL A 104 -4.07 30.04 -4.91
C VAL A 104 -2.60 30.40 -4.74
#